data_AF-L9L0C1-F1
#
_entry.id   AF-L9L0C1-F1
#
_cell.length_a   1.000
_cell.length_b   1.000
_cell.length_c   1.000
_cell.angle_alpha   90.00
_cell.angle_beta   90.00
_cell.angle_gamma   90.00
#
_symmetry.space_group_name_H-M   'P 1'
#
loop_
_entity.id
_entity.type
_entity.pdbx_description
1 polymer ?
#
loop_
_entity_poly.entity_id
_entity_poly.type
_entity_poly.pdbx_seq_one_letter_code
_entity_poly.pdbx_strand_id
1 'polypeptide(L)'
;MGSDLWSLLLPTVIHLLDPAAGQGMVARKDLTLWPARPRQRRRRRLSYRSVHFPNDVLFLDHIRQGDLEQVGRFIRTRKVSLDTIHPSGLAALHEAVLSGSLECVKLLVKHGADIHQRDEAGWTALHMACSDGYPDIARYLISLGADRDAANDDGDLPSDLIAPDFKELVELFQGTRVA
;
A
#
# COMPACT_ATOMS: atom_id res chain seq x y z
N MET A 1 51.63 48.00 -23.90
CA MET A 1 52.64 48.92 -23.32
C MET A 1 52.08 49.32 -21.96
N GLY A 2 52.36 48.65 -20.85
CA GLY A 2 53.67 48.16 -20.41
C GLY A 2 54.27 49.25 -19.53
N SER A 3 53.98 49.22 -18.23
CA SER A 3 54.81 49.85 -17.19
C SER A 3 54.16 49.66 -15.82
N ASP A 4 54.51 48.53 -15.21
CA ASP A 4 54.58 48.39 -13.76
C ASP A 4 55.44 49.50 -13.15
N LEU A 5 54.89 50.23 -12.17
CA LEU A 5 55.63 51.10 -11.27
C LEU A 5 55.56 50.51 -9.86
N TRP A 6 56.24 49.38 -9.70
CA TRP A 6 56.73 48.93 -8.40
C TRP A 6 57.94 49.79 -8.05
N SER A 7 57.69 50.94 -7.42
CA SER A 7 58.74 51.80 -6.92
C SER A 7 58.59 52.01 -5.42
N LEU A 8 59.50 51.32 -4.70
CA LEU A 8 60.27 51.88 -3.59
C LEU A 8 59.44 52.18 -2.32
N LEU A 9 59.59 51.49 -1.20
CA LEU A 9 60.81 51.18 -0.45
C LEU A 9 60.48 49.97 0.45
N LEU A 10 61.08 48.80 0.21
CA LEU A 10 62.32 48.30 0.83
C LEU A 10 62.24 48.15 2.37
N PRO A 11 62.72 47.02 2.94
CA PRO A 11 64.03 46.46 2.59
C PRO A 11 64.09 44.96 2.27
N THR A 12 65.01 44.70 1.34
CA THR A 12 65.74 43.48 0.95
C THR A 12 65.87 42.39 2.02
N VAL A 13 65.21 41.24 1.85
CA VAL A 13 65.64 39.93 1.26
C VAL A 13 66.64 39.14 2.11
N ILE A 14 66.28 37.84 2.28
CA ILE A 14 67.03 36.61 2.62
C ILE A 14 66.40 35.99 3.89
N HIS A 15 65.88 34.76 4.00
CA HIS A 15 65.91 33.50 3.24
C HIS A 15 64.63 32.69 3.57
N LEU A 16 64.10 31.96 2.58
CA LEU A 16 63.54 30.60 2.68
C LEU A 16 62.62 30.23 3.87
N LEU A 17 61.30 30.19 3.64
CA LEU A 17 60.36 29.49 4.53
C LEU A 17 59.13 28.96 3.75
N ASP A 18 59.04 27.64 3.59
CA ASP A 18 57.77 26.89 3.51
C ASP A 18 57.10 26.91 4.91
N PRO A 19 55.76 26.77 5.11
CA PRO A 19 54.79 26.15 4.21
C PRO A 19 53.40 26.84 4.17
N ALA A 20 52.60 26.40 3.20
CA ALA A 20 51.18 26.68 3.09
C ALA A 20 50.34 25.98 4.17
N ALA A 21 49.15 26.56 4.38
CA ALA A 21 47.90 25.97 4.86
C ALA A 21 47.59 26.05 6.37
N GLY A 22 46.87 27.11 6.74
CA GLY A 22 45.88 27.06 7.81
C GLY A 22 45.58 28.42 8.46
N GLN A 23 44.30 28.80 8.45
CA GLN A 23 43.67 29.90 9.23
C GLN A 23 43.91 31.29 8.60
N GLY A 24 42.96 32.21 8.44
CA GLY A 24 41.65 32.42 9.04
C GLY A 24 41.51 33.94 9.22
N MET A 25 40.32 34.49 8.96
CA MET A 25 39.86 35.85 9.31
C MET A 25 40.49 37.06 8.60
N VAL A 26 39.64 37.80 7.86
CA VAL A 26 39.62 39.27 7.98
C VAL A 26 38.17 39.70 8.16
N ALA A 27 37.90 40.32 9.31
CA ALA A 27 36.68 41.05 9.62
C ALA A 27 37.06 42.48 10.01
N ARG A 28 36.45 43.48 9.37
CA ARG A 28 36.11 44.81 9.93
C ARG A 28 34.85 45.27 9.18
N LYS A 29 33.67 45.23 9.80
CA LYS A 29 33.06 46.20 10.74
C LYS A 29 32.80 47.55 10.08
N ASP A 30 31.52 47.84 9.84
CA ASP A 30 30.88 48.99 10.48
C ASP A 30 29.40 48.72 10.76
N LEU A 31 29.01 49.05 11.98
CA LEU A 31 27.68 48.95 12.56
C LEU A 31 26.90 50.22 12.27
N THR A 32 25.75 50.12 11.62
CA THR A 32 24.57 50.94 11.96
C THR A 32 23.28 50.14 11.73
N LEU A 33 22.58 49.88 12.85
CA LEU A 33 21.13 49.73 13.01
C LEU A 33 20.32 48.77 12.09
N TRP A 34 20.03 47.56 12.60
CA TRP A 34 18.71 46.93 12.38
C TRP A 34 18.31 46.04 13.59
N PRO A 35 17.10 46.19 14.16
CA PRO A 35 16.53 45.21 15.06
C PRO A 35 15.64 44.24 14.26
N ALA A 36 15.93 42.93 14.25
CA ALA A 36 14.87 41.91 14.08
C ALA A 36 15.38 40.50 14.38
N ARG A 37 14.58 39.81 15.20
CA ARG A 37 14.75 38.46 15.74
C ARG A 37 14.75 37.37 14.65
N PRO A 38 15.22 36.15 14.95
CA PRO A 38 15.56 35.13 13.96
C PRO A 38 14.35 34.76 13.09
N ARG A 39 14.51 34.95 11.77
CA ARG A 39 13.64 34.34 10.77
C ARG A 39 13.60 32.84 11.04
N GLN A 40 12.38 32.36 11.28
CA GLN A 40 11.98 30.98 11.49
C GLN A 40 13.02 29.99 10.99
N ARG A 41 13.54 29.17 11.92
CA ARG A 41 14.02 27.83 11.60
C ARG A 41 12.98 27.22 10.67
N ARG A 42 13.26 27.17 9.36
CA ARG A 42 12.62 26.20 8.49
C ARG A 42 13.01 24.88 9.11
N ARG A 43 12.10 24.32 9.93
CA ARG A 43 12.12 22.90 10.23
C ARG A 43 12.24 22.27 8.87
N ARG A 44 13.39 21.66 8.56
CA ARG A 44 13.43 20.58 7.59
C ARG A 44 12.41 19.60 8.15
N ARG A 45 11.15 19.74 7.73
CA ARG A 45 10.20 18.64 7.80
C ARG A 45 10.97 17.55 7.09
N LEU A 46 11.36 16.53 7.85
CA LEU A 46 11.59 15.23 7.26
C LEU A 46 10.33 15.03 6.43
N SER A 47 10.47 15.25 5.12
CA SER A 47 9.54 14.72 4.15
C SER A 47 9.68 13.24 4.36
N TYR A 48 8.90 12.69 5.30
CA TYR A 48 8.34 11.38 5.11
C TYR A 48 7.71 11.52 3.73
N ARG A 49 8.45 11.04 2.73
CA ARG A 49 8.04 11.05 1.33
C ARG A 49 6.62 10.54 1.40
N SER A 50 5.62 11.38 1.09
CA SER A 50 4.22 10.96 1.13
C SER A 50 4.18 9.65 0.40
N VAL A 51 4.06 8.56 1.15
CA VAL A 51 3.99 7.23 0.57
C VAL A 51 2.63 7.29 -0.08
N HIS A 52 2.63 7.61 -1.37
CA HIS A 52 1.42 7.59 -2.15
C HIS A 52 1.10 6.11 -2.26
N PHE A 53 0.40 5.59 -1.27
CA PHE A 53 -0.19 4.28 -1.36
C PHE A 53 -1.17 4.38 -2.53
N PRO A 54 -1.03 3.54 -3.57
CA PRO A 54 -2.05 3.41 -4.60
C PRO A 54 -3.41 3.27 -3.90
N ASN A 55 -4.45 3.92 -4.42
CA ASN A 55 -5.79 3.91 -3.82
C ASN A 55 -6.26 2.48 -3.51
N ASP A 56 -5.81 1.53 -4.32
CA ASP A 56 -6.06 0.10 -4.23
C ASP A 56 -5.50 -0.52 -2.93
N VAL A 57 -4.30 -0.11 -2.49
CA VAL A 57 -3.68 -0.64 -1.26
C VAL A 57 -4.45 -0.19 -0.02
N LEU A 58 -4.86 1.08 0.02
CA LEU A 58 -5.68 1.60 1.12
C LEU A 58 -7.09 1.00 1.11
N PHE A 59 -7.65 0.75 -0.07
CA PHE A 59 -8.94 0.10 -0.22
C PHE A 59 -8.93 -1.32 0.35
N LEU A 60 -7.93 -2.13 0.01
CA LEU A 60 -7.78 -3.48 0.57
C LEU A 60 -7.53 -3.49 2.08
N ASP A 61 -6.75 -2.53 2.60
CA ASP A 61 -6.52 -2.41 4.05
C ASP A 61 -7.84 -2.20 4.81
N HIS A 62 -8.74 -1.37 4.28
CA HIS A 62 -10.09 -1.21 4.85
C HIS A 62 -10.93 -2.48 4.76
N ILE A 63 -10.81 -3.29 3.70
CA ILE A 63 -11.49 -4.59 3.58
C ILE A 63 -10.99 -5.56 4.65
N ARG A 64 -9.66 -5.65 4.84
CA ARG A 64 -9.04 -6.52 5.85
C ARG A 64 -9.43 -6.13 7.26
N GLN A 65 -9.57 -4.83 7.52
CA GLN A 65 -10.02 -4.31 8.81
C GLN A 65 -11.54 -4.42 9.00
N GLY A 66 -12.31 -4.72 7.95
CA GLY A 66 -13.77 -4.75 8.00
C GLY A 66 -14.44 -3.37 8.09
N ASP A 67 -13.75 -2.30 7.70
CA ASP A 67 -14.28 -0.93 7.74
C ASP A 67 -15.26 -0.68 6.58
N LEU A 68 -16.50 -1.13 6.76
CA LEU A 68 -17.57 -1.05 5.77
C LEU A 68 -17.84 0.38 5.28
N GLU A 69 -17.71 1.38 6.15
CA GLU A 69 -17.96 2.78 5.80
C GLU A 69 -16.92 3.24 4.77
N GLN A 70 -15.65 3.00 5.06
CA GLN A 70 -14.57 3.37 4.18
C GLN A 70 -14.58 2.54 2.89
N VAL A 71 -14.81 1.22 2.96
CA VAL A 71 -14.95 0.38 1.76
C VAL A 71 -16.05 0.94 0.85
N GLY A 72 -17.25 1.21 1.38
CA GLY A 72 -18.35 1.79 0.61
C GLY A 72 -18.04 3.19 0.07
N ARG A 73 -17.32 4.02 0.83
CA ARG A 73 -16.90 5.36 0.39
C ARG A 73 -15.91 5.29 -0.78
N PHE A 74 -14.95 4.37 -0.74
CA PHE A 74 -13.98 4.18 -1.82
C PHE A 74 -14.66 3.73 -3.10
N ILE A 75 -15.56 2.75 -3.03
CA ILE A 75 -16.31 2.26 -4.20
C ILE A 75 -17.11 3.40 -4.85
N ARG A 76 -17.87 4.16 -4.06
CA ARG A 76 -18.72 5.26 -4.57
C ARG A 76 -17.92 6.44 -5.13
N THR A 77 -16.82 6.81 -4.47
CA THR A 77 -16.13 8.07 -4.75
C THR A 77 -14.99 7.91 -5.74
N ARG A 78 -14.24 6.80 -5.68
CA ARG A 78 -12.97 6.64 -6.39
C ARG A 78 -13.05 5.72 -7.61
N LYS A 79 -14.22 5.13 -7.89
CA LYS A 79 -14.42 4.18 -9.01
C LYS A 79 -13.34 3.09 -9.04
N VAL A 80 -13.07 2.50 -7.88
CA VAL A 80 -12.12 1.39 -7.77
C VAL A 80 -12.72 0.19 -8.52
N SER A 81 -11.91 -0.47 -9.35
CA SER A 81 -12.30 -1.73 -9.99
C SER A 81 -12.20 -2.86 -8.98
N LEU A 82 -13.29 -3.61 -8.79
CA LEU A 82 -13.40 -4.66 -7.77
C LEU A 82 -12.78 -5.99 -8.22
N ASP A 83 -12.73 -6.20 -9.54
CA ASP A 83 -12.29 -7.45 -10.16
C ASP A 83 -10.79 -7.43 -10.49
N THR A 84 -10.13 -6.30 -10.25
CA THR A 84 -8.69 -6.18 -10.47
C THR A 84 -7.94 -7.11 -9.51
N ILE A 85 -7.11 -7.98 -10.08
CA ILE A 85 -6.13 -8.74 -9.32
C ILE A 85 -5.05 -7.78 -8.82
N HIS A 86 -4.95 -7.63 -7.50
CA HIS A 86 -3.97 -6.78 -6.86
C HIS A 86 -2.60 -7.46 -6.79
N PRO A 87 -1.51 -6.73 -6.48
CA PRO A 87 -0.16 -7.31 -6.38
C PRO A 87 -0.01 -8.44 -5.34
N SER A 88 -1.00 -8.65 -4.47
CA SER A 88 -1.08 -9.83 -3.60
C SER A 88 -1.55 -11.09 -4.32
N GLY A 89 -1.88 -11.01 -5.61
CA GLY A 89 -2.49 -12.10 -6.39
C GLY A 89 -4.00 -12.20 -6.20
N LEU A 90 -4.61 -11.32 -5.38
CA LEU A 90 -6.00 -11.43 -4.95
C LEU A 90 -6.87 -10.28 -5.46
N ALA A 91 -8.16 -10.55 -5.65
CA ALA A 91 -9.17 -9.53 -5.94
C ALA A 91 -9.79 -9.01 -4.63
N ALA A 92 -10.53 -7.91 -4.69
CA ALA A 92 -11.17 -7.33 -3.50
C ALA A 92 -12.13 -8.31 -2.80
N LEU A 93 -12.83 -9.13 -3.58
CA LEU A 93 -13.74 -10.16 -3.06
C LEU A 93 -12.99 -11.26 -2.31
N HIS A 94 -11.85 -11.72 -2.84
CA HIS A 94 -10.97 -12.70 -2.20
C HIS A 94 -10.49 -12.23 -0.83
N GLU A 95 -10.00 -10.99 -0.74
CA GLU A 95 -9.54 -10.39 0.52
C GLU A 95 -10.67 -10.24 1.56
N ALA A 96 -11.91 -9.98 1.11
CA ALA A 96 -13.06 -9.91 2.00
C ALA A 96 -13.46 -11.29 2.56
N VAL A 97 -13.25 -12.36 1.79
CA VAL A 97 -13.47 -13.73 2.26
C VAL A 97 -12.38 -14.13 3.25
N LEU A 98 -11.11 -13.87 2.95
CA LEU A 98 -9.99 -14.17 3.85
C LEU A 98 -10.06 -13.40 5.18
N SER A 99 -10.72 -12.24 5.20
CA SER A 99 -10.98 -11.52 6.46
C SER A 99 -12.19 -12.06 7.25
N GLY A 100 -12.92 -13.03 6.70
CA GLY A 100 -14.13 -13.60 7.29
C GLY A 100 -15.32 -12.63 7.35
N SER A 101 -15.25 -11.50 6.64
CA SER A 101 -16.27 -10.44 6.74
C SER A 101 -17.38 -10.64 5.70
N LEU A 102 -18.43 -11.36 6.11
CA LEU A 102 -19.64 -11.53 5.28
C LEU A 102 -20.25 -10.20 4.83
N GLU A 103 -20.21 -9.17 5.67
CA GLU A 103 -20.76 -7.85 5.32
C GLU A 103 -19.93 -7.14 4.26
N CYS A 104 -18.60 -7.28 4.28
CA CYS A 104 -17.74 -6.80 3.20
C CYS A 104 -18.04 -7.54 1.90
N VAL A 105 -18.17 -8.87 1.95
CA VAL A 105 -18.52 -9.70 0.79
C VAL A 105 -19.85 -9.24 0.17
N LYS A 106 -20.91 -9.11 0.98
CA LYS A 106 -22.22 -8.60 0.52
C LYS A 106 -22.12 -7.22 -0.11
N LEU A 107 -21.34 -6.32 0.50
CA LEU A 107 -21.17 -4.95 0.00
C LEU A 107 -20.46 -4.93 -1.35
N LEU A 108 -19.40 -5.71 -1.53
CA LEU A 108 -18.65 -5.80 -2.78
C LEU A 108 -19.51 -6.40 -3.90
N VAL A 109 -20.19 -7.52 -3.64
CA VAL A 109 -21.10 -8.14 -4.62
C VAL A 109 -22.23 -7.19 -5.01
N LYS A 110 -22.85 -6.50 -4.05
CA LYS A 110 -23.89 -5.50 -4.32
C LYS A 110 -23.41 -4.39 -5.25
N HIS A 111 -22.12 -4.09 -5.23
CA HIS A 111 -21.48 -3.09 -6.08
C HIS A 111 -20.90 -3.66 -7.39
N GLY A 112 -21.16 -4.93 -7.68
CA GLY A 112 -20.86 -5.56 -8.97
C GLY A 112 -19.53 -6.30 -9.01
N ALA A 113 -18.94 -6.68 -7.87
CA ALA A 113 -17.79 -7.57 -7.86
C ALA A 113 -18.16 -8.93 -8.49
N ASP A 114 -17.30 -9.45 -9.34
CA ASP A 114 -17.47 -10.75 -9.98
C ASP A 114 -17.25 -11.89 -8.97
N ILE A 115 -18.30 -12.68 -8.73
CA ILE A 115 -18.28 -13.82 -7.83
C ILE A 115 -17.47 -15.01 -8.39
N HIS A 116 -17.24 -15.02 -9.70
CA HIS A 116 -16.49 -16.06 -10.41
C HIS A 116 -15.06 -15.65 -10.73
N GLN A 117 -14.63 -14.45 -10.29
CA GLN A 117 -13.25 -14.01 -10.47
C GLN A 117 -12.30 -15.06 -9.90
N ARG A 118 -11.32 -15.45 -10.71
CA ARG A 118 -10.23 -16.35 -10.32
C ARG A 118 -9.01 -15.54 -9.95
N ASP A 119 -8.30 -15.98 -8.91
CA ASP A 119 -6.97 -15.49 -8.56
C ASP A 119 -5.88 -16.14 -9.44
N GLU A 120 -4.60 -15.86 -9.14
CA GLU A 120 -3.46 -16.40 -9.91
C GLU A 120 -3.29 -17.93 -9.82
N ALA A 121 -3.89 -18.58 -8.83
CA ALA A 121 -3.90 -20.04 -8.66
C ALA A 121 -5.22 -20.67 -9.14
N GLY A 122 -6.08 -19.87 -9.77
CA GLY A 122 -7.38 -20.32 -10.23
C GLY A 122 -8.44 -20.43 -9.12
N TRP A 123 -8.13 -19.99 -7.90
CA TRP A 123 -9.08 -20.01 -6.80
C TRP A 123 -10.16 -18.95 -6.99
N THR A 124 -11.38 -19.32 -6.64
CA THR A 124 -12.51 -18.39 -6.53
C THR A 124 -12.76 -18.06 -5.07
N ALA A 125 -13.58 -17.04 -4.82
CA ALA A 125 -14.05 -16.70 -3.47
C ALA A 125 -14.69 -17.89 -2.74
N LEU A 126 -15.32 -18.84 -3.46
CA LEU A 126 -15.90 -20.04 -2.86
C LEU A 126 -14.82 -21.04 -2.39
N HIS A 127 -13.71 -21.19 -3.11
CA HIS A 127 -12.59 -22.03 -2.67
C HIS A 127 -12.03 -21.53 -1.34
N MET A 128 -11.77 -20.23 -1.23
CA MET A 128 -11.25 -19.61 0.00
C MET A 128 -12.22 -19.80 1.17
N ALA A 129 -13.52 -19.58 0.95
CA ALA A 129 -14.53 -19.77 2.01
C ALA A 129 -14.60 -21.21 2.50
N CYS A 130 -14.38 -22.20 1.61
CA CYS A 130 -14.39 -23.61 1.95
C CYS A 130 -13.11 -24.04 2.69
N SER A 131 -11.95 -23.59 2.20
CA SER A 131 -10.63 -23.83 2.81
C SER A 131 -10.55 -23.26 4.23
N ASP A 132 -11.03 -22.03 4.43
CA ASP A 132 -10.88 -21.30 5.69
C ASP A 132 -12.04 -21.53 6.68
N GLY A 133 -13.06 -22.26 6.28
CA GLY A 133 -14.14 -22.67 7.19
C GLY A 133 -15.22 -21.62 7.42
N TYR A 134 -15.61 -20.87 6.38
CA TYR A 134 -16.65 -19.83 6.46
C TYR A 134 -18.00 -20.26 5.86
N PRO A 135 -18.84 -21.04 6.58
CA PRO A 135 -20.11 -21.57 6.07
C PRO A 135 -21.09 -20.49 5.65
N ASP A 136 -21.17 -19.39 6.38
CA ASP A 136 -22.09 -18.29 6.06
C ASP A 136 -21.73 -17.58 4.76
N ILE A 137 -20.43 -17.39 4.51
CA ILE A 137 -19.92 -16.80 3.27
C ILE A 137 -20.13 -17.77 2.11
N ALA A 138 -19.77 -19.04 2.27
CA ALA A 138 -19.98 -20.05 1.25
C ALA A 138 -21.47 -20.18 0.87
N ARG A 139 -22.37 -20.21 1.86
CA ARG A 139 -23.83 -20.25 1.63
C ARG A 139 -24.30 -19.02 0.87
N TYR A 140 -23.80 -17.83 1.22
CA TYR A 140 -24.13 -16.61 0.50
C TYR A 140 -23.65 -16.65 -0.95
N LEU A 141 -22.39 -17.03 -1.21
CA LEU A 141 -21.85 -17.15 -2.56
C LEU A 141 -22.62 -18.17 -3.40
N ILE A 142 -22.92 -19.35 -2.85
CA ILE A 142 -23.74 -20.37 -3.52
C ILE A 142 -25.14 -19.85 -3.83
N SER A 143 -25.75 -19.07 -2.92
CA SER A 143 -27.08 -18.48 -3.15
C SER A 143 -27.11 -17.49 -4.32
N LEU A 144 -25.96 -16.94 -4.67
CA LEU A 144 -25.78 -16.03 -5.81
C LEU A 144 -25.42 -16.77 -7.11
N GLY A 145 -25.31 -18.09 -7.07
CA GLY A 145 -24.95 -18.91 -8.22
C GLY A 145 -23.45 -19.15 -8.38
N ALA A 146 -22.63 -18.98 -7.33
CA ALA A 146 -21.23 -19.38 -7.38
C ALA A 146 -21.09 -20.85 -7.78
N ASP A 147 -20.17 -21.12 -8.71
CA ASP A 147 -19.96 -22.47 -9.24
C ASP A 147 -19.29 -23.36 -8.19
N ARG A 148 -19.99 -24.42 -7.82
CA ARG A 148 -19.57 -25.39 -6.80
C ARG A 148 -18.60 -26.42 -7.34
N ASP A 149 -18.53 -26.55 -8.67
CA ASP A 149 -17.71 -27.51 -9.38
C ASP A 149 -16.57 -26.81 -10.17
N ALA A 150 -16.31 -25.54 -9.87
CA ALA A 150 -15.19 -24.82 -10.47
C ALA A 150 -13.88 -25.39 -9.94
N ALA A 151 -13.07 -26.01 -10.79
CA ALA A 151 -11.74 -26.49 -10.39
C ALA A 151 -10.70 -25.36 -10.39
N ASN A 152 -9.87 -25.28 -9.34
CA ASN A 152 -8.67 -24.45 -9.30
C ASN A 152 -7.56 -25.05 -10.22
N ASP A 153 -6.38 -24.44 -10.23
CA ASP A 153 -5.30 -24.88 -11.14
C ASP A 153 -4.65 -26.21 -10.73
N ASP A 154 -4.80 -26.62 -9.46
CA ASP A 154 -4.40 -27.94 -8.95
C ASP A 154 -5.45 -29.03 -9.26
N GLY A 155 -6.63 -28.63 -9.75
CA GLY A 155 -7.75 -29.52 -10.05
C GLY A 155 -8.68 -29.78 -8.87
N ASP A 156 -8.47 -29.12 -7.74
CA ASP A 156 -9.32 -29.24 -6.56
C ASP A 156 -10.62 -28.43 -6.75
N LEU A 157 -11.74 -29.03 -6.34
CA LEU A 157 -13.02 -28.36 -6.24
C LEU A 157 -13.14 -27.65 -4.88
N PRO A 158 -14.05 -26.65 -4.73
CA PRO A 158 -14.30 -26.04 -3.43
C PRO A 158 -14.66 -27.06 -2.35
N SER A 159 -15.36 -28.14 -2.70
CA SER A 159 -15.71 -29.21 -1.76
C SER A 159 -14.51 -30.02 -1.27
N ASP A 160 -13.48 -30.16 -2.10
CA ASP A 160 -12.29 -30.97 -1.79
C ASP A 160 -11.40 -30.28 -0.75
N LEU A 161 -11.49 -28.96 -0.66
CA LEU A 161 -10.76 -28.12 0.28
C LEU A 161 -11.39 -28.05 1.68
N ILE A 162 -12.60 -28.59 1.86
CA ILE A 162 -13.32 -28.52 3.15
C ILE A 162 -12.66 -29.47 4.15
N ALA A 163 -12.12 -28.93 5.23
CA ALA A 163 -11.63 -29.75 6.34
C ALA A 163 -12.79 -30.54 7.00
N PRO A 164 -12.56 -31.80 7.44
CA PRO A 164 -13.61 -32.64 8.05
C PRO A 164 -14.31 -32.02 9.27
N ASP A 165 -13.62 -31.11 9.96
CA ASP A 165 -14.13 -30.44 11.16
C ASP A 165 -15.19 -29.38 10.85
N PHE A 166 -15.26 -28.86 9.62
CA PHE A 166 -16.25 -27.86 9.19
C PHE A 166 -17.59 -28.50 8.83
N LYS A 167 -18.25 -29.09 9.82
CA LYS A 167 -19.51 -29.83 9.66
C LYS A 167 -20.56 -29.07 8.86
N GLU A 168 -20.76 -27.78 9.14
CA GLU A 168 -21.75 -26.97 8.43
C GLU A 168 -21.44 -26.81 6.93
N LEU A 169 -20.16 -26.69 6.56
CA LEU A 169 -19.74 -26.64 5.15
C LEU A 169 -19.89 -28.00 4.48
N VAL A 170 -19.51 -29.07 5.17
CA VAL A 170 -19.70 -30.45 4.68
C VAL A 170 -21.19 -30.72 4.40
N GLU A 171 -22.06 -30.36 5.34
CA GLU A 171 -23.52 -30.47 5.19
C GLU A 171 -24.07 -29.58 4.06
N LEU A 172 -23.55 -28.36 3.90
CA LEU A 172 -23.93 -27.46 2.81
C LEU A 172 -23.70 -28.12 1.44
N PHE A 173 -22.59 -28.85 1.29
CA PHE A 173 -22.27 -29.52 0.04
C PHE A 173 -22.96 -30.88 -0.13
N GLN A 174 -23.16 -31.64 0.94
CA GLN A 174 -23.82 -32.95 0.91
C GLN A 174 -25.35 -32.87 0.84
N GLY A 175 -25.95 -31.87 1.50
CA GLY A 175 -27.40 -31.69 1.66
C GLY A 175 -28.15 -31.31 0.37
N THR A 176 -27.43 -31.13 -0.74
CA THR A 176 -28.03 -30.84 -2.06
C THR A 176 -28.22 -32.09 -2.93
N ARG A 177 -27.94 -33.29 -2.40
CA ARG A 177 -28.02 -34.55 -3.16
C ARG A 177 -29.30 -35.36 -2.92
N VAL A 178 -30.40 -34.73 -2.50
CA VAL A 178 -31.69 -35.41 -2.31
C VAL A 178 -32.85 -34.57 -2.86
N ALA A 179 -33.21 -34.84 -4.12
CA ALA A 179 -34.58 -34.84 -4.63
C ALA A 179 -34.63 -35.73 -5.88
#